data_AF-A0A828U6U0-F1
#
_entry.id   AF-A0A828U6U0-F1
#
_cell.length_a   1.000
_cell.length_b   1.000
_cell.length_c   1.000
_cell.angle_alpha   90.00
_cell.angle_beta   90.00
_cell.angle_gamma   90.00
#
_symmetry.space_group_name_H-M   'P 1'
#
loop_
_entity.id
_entity.type
_entity.pdbx_description
1 polymer ?
#
loop_
_entity_poly.entity_id
_entity_poly.type
_entity_poly.pdbx_seq_one_letter_code
_entity_poly.pdbx_strand_id
1 'polypeptide(L)'
;MRYIDPVTEQERSSQLWLRQIGGHNAWRDSNGQLRTTSAQAIWMGVDHNAHTEANGSRIENDANNNIQSRLGFRTFIRTQEKNSGPHGDDFEPFVEMNGIHNSKDFAVSINGVKVEQDGARNLGEMKHGVNGNLNPAASVWGNVGVQLGDNGYNDTAMMVGLKYKF
;
A
#
# COMPACT_ATOMS: atom_id res chain seq x y z
N MET A 1 -19.82 -2.51 3.89
CA MET A 1 -20.05 -1.39 4.82
C MET A 1 -21.53 -1.04 4.73
N ARG A 2 -22.25 -0.95 5.85
CA ARG A 2 -23.68 -0.61 5.86
C ARG A 2 -23.81 0.90 5.93
N TYR A 3 -24.50 1.50 4.97
CA TYR A 3 -24.81 2.92 5.00
C TYR A 3 -26.33 3.08 4.94
N ILE A 4 -26.85 3.95 5.80
CA ILE A 4 -28.26 4.35 5.80
C ILE A 4 -28.34 5.59 4.93
N ASP A 5 -29.01 5.46 3.79
CA ASP A 5 -29.25 6.56 2.87
C ASP A 5 -30.19 7.59 3.53
N PRO A 6 -29.77 8.86 3.72
CA PRO A 6 -30.57 9.87 4.42
C PRO A 6 -31.79 10.35 3.63
N VAL A 7 -31.93 9.96 2.37
CA VAL A 7 -33.07 10.34 1.51
C VAL A 7 -34.07 9.20 1.38
N THR A 8 -33.63 7.94 1.49
CA THR A 8 -34.49 6.76 1.26
C THR A 8 -34.66 5.86 2.48
N GLU A 9 -33.95 6.11 3.58
CA GLU A 9 -33.94 5.31 4.82
C GLU A 9 -33.69 3.80 4.63
N GLN A 10 -33.21 3.37 3.45
CA GLN A 10 -32.94 1.96 3.18
C GLN A 10 -31.51 1.57 3.56
N GLU A 11 -31.38 0.43 4.24
CA GLU A 11 -30.10 -0.17 4.60
C GLU A 11 -29.40 -0.70 3.35
N ARG A 12 -28.42 0.06 2.83
CA ARG A 12 -27.66 -0.35 1.65
C ARG A 12 -26.35 -1.01 2.07
N SER A 13 -26.05 -2.15 1.46
CA SER A 13 -24.81 -2.90 1.67
C SER A 13 -23.90 -2.74 0.45
N SER A 14 -22.85 -1.94 0.56
CA SER A 14 -21.75 -1.94 -0.42
C SER A 14 -20.74 -3.03 -0.06
N GLN A 15 -20.48 -3.91 -1.02
CA GLN A 15 -19.44 -4.93 -0.91
C GLN A 15 -18.22 -4.49 -1.72
N LEU A 16 -17.10 -4.32 -1.01
CA LEU A 16 -15.80 -4.06 -1.61
C LEU A 16 -15.09 -5.39 -1.73
N TRP A 17 -14.61 -5.71 -2.93
CA TRP A 17 -13.75 -6.85 -3.12
C TRP A 17 -12.38 -6.40 -3.62
N LEU A 18 -11.35 -7.08 -3.11
CA LEU A 18 -9.97 -6.86 -3.48
C LEU A 18 -9.33 -8.22 -3.74
N ARG A 19 -8.74 -8.39 -4.93
CA ARG A 19 -7.95 -9.56 -5.30
C ARG A 19 -6.51 -9.12 -5.54
N GLN A 20 -5.57 -9.74 -4.86
CA GLN A 20 -4.15 -9.43 -5.00
C GLN A 20 -3.41 -10.68 -5.48
N ILE A 21 -2.59 -10.51 -6.51
CA ILE A 21 -1.63 -11.49 -6.99
C ILE A 21 -0.24 -10.86 -6.94
N GLY A 22 0.77 -11.60 -6.51
CA GLY A 22 2.12 -11.04 -6.41
C GLY A 22 3.19 -12.08 -6.15
N GLY A 23 4.40 -11.76 -6.58
CA GLY A 23 5.59 -12.57 -6.39
C GLY A 23 6.78 -11.72 -5.98
N HIS A 24 7.77 -12.35 -5.36
CA HIS A 24 9.04 -11.73 -5.01
C HIS A 24 10.20 -12.58 -5.51
N ASN A 25 11.24 -11.93 -6.03
CA ASN A 25 12.50 -12.55 -6.39
C ASN A 25 13.58 -12.01 -5.45
N ALA A 26 14.31 -12.91 -4.78
CA ALA A 26 15.40 -12.54 -3.90
C ALA A 26 16.73 -12.96 -4.52
N TRP A 27 17.66 -12.02 -4.62
CA TRP A 27 18.99 -12.21 -5.18
C TRP A 27 20.02 -11.83 -4.12
N ARG A 28 21.02 -12.68 -3.93
CA ARG A 28 22.12 -12.43 -2.99
C ARG A 28 23.38 -12.13 -3.78
N ASP A 29 23.99 -10.98 -3.51
CA ASP A 29 25.28 -10.62 -4.07
C ASP A 29 26.42 -11.33 -3.31
N SER A 30 27.56 -11.48 -3.97
CA SER A 30 28.86 -11.95 -3.46
C SER A 30 29.31 -11.26 -2.17
N ASN A 31 28.91 -9.99 -1.97
CA ASN A 31 29.18 -9.21 -0.76
C ASN A 31 28.20 -9.50 0.41
N GLY A 32 27.30 -10.47 0.25
CA GLY A 32 26.32 -10.86 1.27
C GLY A 32 25.10 -9.94 1.37
N GLN A 33 25.01 -8.91 0.53
CA GLN A 33 23.82 -8.05 0.41
C GLN A 33 22.67 -8.79 -0.26
N LEU A 34 21.50 -8.81 0.38
CA LEU A 34 20.26 -9.35 -0.19
C LEU A 34 19.46 -8.22 -0.84
N ARG A 35 19.00 -8.46 -2.07
CA ARG A 35 18.10 -7.58 -2.82
C ARG A 35 16.85 -8.36 -3.16
N THR A 36 15.70 -7.75 -2.96
CA THR A 36 14.40 -8.36 -3.26
C THR A 36 13.65 -7.45 -4.21
N THR A 37 13.32 -7.98 -5.38
CA THR A 37 12.33 -7.35 -6.27
C THR A 37 10.98 -8.00 -6.02
N SER A 38 9.93 -7.20 -6.00
CA SER A 38 8.55 -7.67 -5.86
C SER A 38 7.70 -7.05 -6.96
N ALA A 39 6.77 -7.83 -7.48
CA ALA A 39 5.77 -7.36 -8.42
C ALA A 39 4.42 -7.87 -7.94
N GLN A 40 3.47 -6.97 -7.80
CA GLN A 40 2.15 -7.26 -7.28
C GLN A 40 1.12 -6.55 -8.17
N ALA A 41 0.02 -7.22 -8.47
CA ALA A 41 -1.14 -6.64 -9.12
C ALA A 41 -2.35 -6.82 -8.19
N ILE A 42 -3.04 -5.72 -7.92
CA ILE A 42 -4.18 -5.64 -7.04
C ILE A 42 -5.37 -5.17 -7.88
N TRP A 43 -6.39 -6.01 -7.98
CA TRP A 43 -7.63 -5.69 -8.64
C TRP A 43 -8.69 -5.37 -7.60
N MET A 44 -9.27 -4.19 -7.72
CA MET A 44 -10.29 -3.66 -6.82
C MET A 44 -11.57 -3.43 -7.60
N GLY A 45 -12.69 -3.86 -7.03
CA GLY A 45 -14.01 -3.54 -7.53
C GLY A 45 -14.98 -3.33 -6.39
N VAL A 46 -16.02 -2.56 -6.66
CA VAL A 46 -17.13 -2.36 -5.74
C VAL A 46 -18.35 -2.98 -6.38
N ASP A 47 -18.90 -4.00 -5.75
CA ASP A 47 -20.16 -4.57 -6.21
C ASP A 47 -21.31 -3.71 -5.67
N HIS A 48 -22.05 -3.08 -6.58
CA HIS A 48 -23.30 -2.38 -6.30
C HIS A 48 -24.39 -3.03 -7.14
N ASN A 49 -25.42 -3.60 -6.49
CA ASN A 49 -26.69 -3.89 -7.15
C ASN A 49 -27.26 -2.56 -7.66
N ALA A 50 -27.22 -2.36 -8.98
CA ALA A 50 -27.72 -1.17 -9.64
C ALA A 50 -29.23 -1.03 -9.38
N HIS A 51 -29.62 -0.01 -8.62
CA HIS A 51 -31.01 0.45 -8.58
C HIS A 51 -31.06 1.97 -8.69
N THR A 52 -31.79 2.41 -9.70
CA THR A 52 -32.13 3.81 -9.98
C THR A 52 -32.97 4.35 -8.84
N GLU A 53 -32.53 5.43 -8.20
CA GLU A 53 -33.34 6.14 -7.21
C GLU A 53 -34.59 6.74 -7.88
N ALA A 54 -35.70 6.80 -7.13
CA ALA A 54 -36.99 7.33 -7.58
C ALA A 54 -36.97 8.84 -7.92
N ASN A 55 -35.82 9.49 -7.74
CA ASN A 55 -35.62 10.93 -7.77
C ASN A 55 -34.93 11.40 -9.07
N GLY A 56 -34.56 10.46 -9.96
CA GLY A 56 -33.89 10.76 -11.24
C GLY A 56 -32.37 10.92 -11.18
N SER A 57 -31.75 10.92 -9.99
CA SER A 57 -30.29 10.92 -9.86
C SER A 57 -29.72 9.53 -10.13
N ARG A 58 -29.08 9.36 -11.28
CA ARG A 58 -28.36 8.14 -11.67
C ARG A 58 -26.94 8.20 -11.10
N ILE A 59 -26.68 7.51 -9.99
CA ILE A 59 -25.32 7.31 -9.48
C ILE A 59 -24.63 6.27 -10.38
N GLU A 60 -24.06 6.71 -11.49
CA GLU A 60 -23.10 5.93 -12.26
C GLU A 60 -21.74 6.03 -11.58
N ASN A 61 -21.45 5.03 -10.75
CA ASN A 61 -20.14 4.85 -10.15
C ASN A 61 -19.21 4.24 -11.21
N ASP A 62 -18.51 5.09 -11.96
CA ASP A 62 -17.57 4.68 -13.03
C ASP A 62 -16.24 4.11 -12.46
N ALA A 63 -16.17 3.91 -11.14
CA ALA A 63 -15.02 3.36 -10.42
C ALA A 63 -14.94 1.82 -10.47
N ASN A 64 -15.66 1.17 -11.40
CA ASN A 64 -15.58 -0.27 -11.58
C ASN A 64 -14.28 -0.68 -12.29
N ASN A 65 -13.57 -1.63 -11.66
CA ASN A 65 -12.33 -2.29 -12.11
C ASN A 65 -11.06 -1.44 -12.10
N ASN A 66 -10.68 -0.86 -10.95
CA ASN A 66 -9.34 -0.30 -10.83
C ASN A 66 -8.31 -1.43 -10.65
N ILE A 67 -7.29 -1.43 -11.51
CA ILE A 67 -6.15 -2.33 -11.42
C ILE A 67 -4.95 -1.50 -10.96
N GLN A 68 -4.39 -1.88 -9.81
CA GLN A 68 -3.18 -1.30 -9.26
C GLN A 68 -2.02 -2.27 -9.46
N SER A 69 -1.01 -1.86 -10.22
CA SER A 69 0.27 -2.56 -10.31
C SER A 69 1.26 -1.93 -9.35
N ARG A 70 1.92 -2.73 -8.51
CA ARG A 70 2.97 -2.30 -7.57
C ARG A 70 4.25 -3.05 -7.87
N LEU A 71 5.29 -2.31 -8.25
CA LEU A 71 6.64 -2.81 -8.44
C LEU A 71 7.51 -2.32 -7.30
N GLY A 72 8.01 -3.25 -6.48
CA GLY A 72 8.83 -2.96 -5.32
C GLY A 72 10.26 -3.44 -5.46
N PHE A 73 11.20 -2.66 -4.94
CA PHE A 73 12.59 -3.02 -4.80
C PHE A 73 13.02 -2.76 -3.35
N ARG A 74 13.48 -3.80 -2.66
CA ARG A 74 14.00 -3.73 -1.29
C ARG A 74 15.44 -4.18 -1.25
N THR A 75 16.29 -3.45 -0.54
CA THR A 75 17.69 -3.82 -0.31
C THR A 75 18.04 -3.64 1.16
N PHE A 76 18.92 -4.52 1.66
CA PHE A 76 19.45 -4.43 3.01
C PHE A 76 20.88 -3.89 2.98
N ILE A 77 21.21 -2.98 3.88
CA ILE A 77 22.56 -2.45 4.03
C ILE A 77 23.21 -3.19 5.19
N ARG A 78 24.32 -3.90 4.91
CA ARG A 78 25.13 -4.50 5.98
C ARG A 78 26.26 -3.54 6.29
N THR A 79 26.23 -2.96 7.49
CA THR A 79 27.34 -2.15 7.98
C THR A 79 28.49 -3.08 8.39
N GLN A 80 29.57 -3.11 7.60
CA GLN A 80 30.82 -3.74 8.01
C GLN A 80 31.58 -2.79 8.94
N GLU A 81 31.16 -2.69 10.20
CA GLU A 81 31.98 -2.06 11.22
C GLU A 81 32.83 -3.12 11.92
N LYS A 82 34.14 -3.09 11.68
CA LYS A 82 35.14 -3.94 12.34
C LYS A 82 35.36 -3.60 13.83
N ASN A 83 34.47 -2.84 14.47
CA ASN A 83 34.62 -2.44 15.88
C ASN A 83 33.30 -2.09 16.60
N SER A 84 32.13 -2.49 16.09
CA SER A 84 30.89 -2.40 16.88
C SER A 84 30.85 -3.58 17.84
N GLY A 85 30.48 -3.33 19.09
CA GLY A 85 30.37 -4.35 20.14
C GLY A 85 29.32 -5.45 19.84
N PRO A 86 28.85 -6.19 20.86
CA PRO A 86 28.15 -7.48 20.73
C PRO A 86 26.77 -7.46 20.02
N HIS A 87 26.38 -6.37 19.35
CA HIS A 87 25.06 -6.14 18.76
C HIS A 87 25.08 -5.75 17.27
N GLY A 88 26.23 -5.83 16.59
CA GLY A 88 26.37 -5.42 15.17
C GLY A 88 25.57 -6.27 14.18
N ASP A 89 25.26 -7.52 14.52
CA ASP A 89 24.49 -8.45 13.65
C ASP A 89 22.97 -8.41 13.91
N ASP A 90 22.52 -7.76 14.98
CA ASP A 90 21.10 -7.73 15.37
C ASP A 90 20.30 -6.64 14.65
N PHE A 91 20.98 -5.73 13.93
CA PHE A 91 20.39 -4.56 13.30
C PHE A 91 20.53 -4.60 11.77
N GLU A 92 19.40 -4.67 11.08
CA GLU A 92 19.33 -4.77 9.61
C GLU A 92 18.60 -3.55 9.02
N PRO A 93 19.33 -2.48 8.64
CA PRO A 93 18.74 -1.36 7.94
C PRO A 93 18.37 -1.77 6.51
N PHE A 94 17.24 -1.27 6.04
CA PHE A 94 16.74 -1.53 4.70
C PHE A 94 16.16 -0.27 4.07
N VAL A 95 16.20 -0.26 2.75
CA VAL A 95 15.52 0.72 1.92
C VAL A 95 14.61 -0.03 0.97
N GLU A 96 13.39 0.45 0.82
CA GLU A 96 12.39 -0.08 -0.09
C GLU A 96 11.84 1.05 -0.96
N MET A 97 11.75 0.82 -2.26
CA MET A 97 11.18 1.74 -3.23
C MET A 97 10.07 1.01 -3.97
N ASN A 98 8.88 1.57 -4.02
CA ASN A 98 7.74 1.01 -4.72
C ASN A 98 7.21 1.99 -5.75
N GLY A 99 7.14 1.58 -7.02
CA GLY A 99 6.37 2.26 -8.05
C GLY A 99 4.97 1.66 -8.11
N ILE A 100 3.95 2.49 -7.87
CA ILE A 100 2.54 2.10 -7.88
C ILE A 100 1.88 2.80 -9.06
N HIS A 101 1.23 2.03 -9.91
CA HIS A 101 0.49 2.53 -11.07
C HIS A 101 -0.94 2.03 -11.01
N ASN A 102 -1.90 2.95 -11.02
CA ASN A 102 -3.33 2.69 -11.09
C ASN A 102 -3.81 2.91 -12.52
N SER A 103 -4.51 1.91 -13.09
CA SER A 103 -5.03 1.99 -14.47
C SER A 103 -6.17 2.99 -14.64
N LYS A 104 -6.86 3.35 -13.55
CA LYS A 104 -7.93 4.35 -13.54
C LYS A 104 -7.73 5.34 -12.39
N ASP A 105 -8.19 6.58 -12.59
CA ASP A 105 -8.41 7.48 -11.47
C ASP A 105 -9.50 6.92 -10.56
N PHE A 106 -9.25 6.98 -9.26
CA PHE A 106 -10.34 6.88 -8.30
C PHE A 106 -11.21 8.13 -8.45
N ALA A 107 -12.27 8.01 -9.25
CA ALA A 107 -13.28 9.03 -9.41
C ALA A 107 -14.52 8.63 -8.60
N VAL A 108 -14.89 9.47 -7.63
CA VAL A 108 -16.14 9.31 -6.90
C VAL A 108 -17.10 10.38 -7.42
N SER A 109 -18.21 9.95 -8.03
CA SER A 109 -19.29 10.85 -8.44
C SER A 109 -20.37 10.85 -7.35
N ILE A 110 -20.54 11.99 -6.66
CA ILE A 110 -21.65 12.19 -5.71
C ILE A 110 -22.47 13.37 -6.24
N ASN A 111 -23.77 13.15 -6.48
CA ASN A 111 -24.71 14.17 -6.95
C ASN A 111 -24.28 14.90 -8.24
N GLY A 112 -23.65 14.19 -9.18
CA GLY A 112 -23.20 14.75 -10.47
C GLY A 112 -21.89 15.55 -10.39
N VAL A 113 -21.31 15.69 -9.19
CA VAL A 113 -19.96 16.24 -9.01
C VAL A 113 -18.98 15.08 -9.05
N LYS A 114 -18.23 14.97 -10.16
CA LYS A 114 -17.12 14.03 -10.30
C LYS A 114 -15.92 14.60 -9.53
N VAL A 115 -15.63 14.04 -8.36
CA VAL A 115 -14.37 14.29 -7.67
C VAL A 115 -13.38 13.24 -8.16
N GLU A 116 -12.54 13.64 -9.09
CA GLU A 116 -11.43 12.85 -9.59
C GLU A 116 -10.25 13.07 -8.63
N GLN A 117 -9.75 12.02 -7.99
CA GLN A 117 -8.54 12.11 -7.18
C GLN A 117 -7.34 12.23 -8.11
N ASP A 118 -7.15 13.44 -8.65
CA ASP A 118 -6.07 13.77 -9.56
C ASP A 118 -4.73 13.67 -8.82
N GLY A 119 -3.75 13.01 -9.43
CA GLY A 119 -2.42 12.81 -8.85
C GLY A 119 -2.11 11.41 -8.32
N ALA A 120 -3.12 10.56 -8.08
CA ALA A 120 -2.93 9.22 -7.53
C ALA A 120 -2.74 8.11 -8.57
N ARG A 121 -2.68 8.46 -9.88
CA ARG A 121 -2.46 7.49 -10.96
C ARG A 121 -1.10 6.81 -10.86
N ASN A 122 -0.05 7.61 -10.69
CA ASN A 122 1.31 7.15 -10.52
C ASN A 122 1.80 7.62 -9.16
N LEU A 123 2.13 6.69 -8.29
CA LEU A 123 2.65 6.97 -6.97
C LEU A 123 4.03 6.34 -6.83
N GLY A 124 5.02 7.15 -6.50
CA GLY A 124 6.32 6.69 -6.05
C GLY A 124 6.33 6.64 -4.53
N GLU A 125 6.64 5.48 -3.96
CA GLU A 125 6.78 5.32 -2.51
C GLU A 125 8.23 4.94 -2.19
N MET A 126 8.81 5.60 -1.20
CA MET A 126 10.13 5.28 -0.69
C MET A 126 10.06 5.10 0.81
N LYS A 127 10.55 3.96 1.28
CA LYS A 127 10.56 3.54 2.68
C LYS A 127 11.98 3.30 3.14
N HIS A 128 12.30 3.81 4.32
CA HIS A 128 13.56 3.55 5.00
C HIS A 128 13.23 2.98 6.36
N GLY A 129 13.85 1.88 6.72
CA GLY A 129 13.55 1.21 7.97
C GLY A 129 14.69 0.37 8.49
N VAL A 130 14.47 -0.15 9.67
CA VAL A 130 15.43 -0.93 10.42
C VAL A 130 14.70 -2.09 11.08
N ASN A 131 15.30 -3.26 11.04
CA ASN A 131 14.86 -4.41 11.82
C ASN A 131 15.86 -4.66 12.94
N GLY A 132 15.37 -5.01 14.12
CA GLY A 132 16.17 -5.29 15.30
C GLY A 132 15.68 -6.56 15.99
N ASN A 133 16.56 -7.49 16.32
CA ASN A 133 16.21 -8.58 17.24
C ASN A 133 16.50 -8.14 18.68
N LEU A 134 15.48 -8.10 19.53
CA LEU A 134 15.65 -7.77 20.95
C LEU A 134 16.12 -9.00 21.75
N ASN A 135 15.57 -10.17 21.41
CA ASN A 135 15.97 -11.48 21.93
C ASN A 135 15.53 -12.58 20.94
N PRO A 136 15.90 -13.86 21.11
CA PRO A 136 15.51 -14.94 20.19
C PRO A 136 14.00 -15.12 19.99
N ALA A 137 13.17 -14.64 20.93
CA ALA A 137 11.72 -14.71 20.89
C ALA A 137 11.06 -13.39 20.45
N ALA A 138 11.77 -12.26 20.40
CA ALA A 138 11.23 -10.92 20.18
C ALA A 138 12.03 -10.12 19.16
N SER A 139 11.36 -9.65 18.12
CA SER A 139 11.92 -8.78 17.08
C SER A 139 11.11 -7.48 17.00
N VAL A 140 11.79 -6.37 16.79
CA VAL A 140 11.20 -5.06 16.54
C VAL A 140 11.54 -4.61 15.12
N TRP A 141 10.65 -3.87 14.49
CA TRP A 141 10.93 -3.22 13.23
C TRP A 141 10.31 -1.81 13.22
N GLY A 142 10.99 -0.88 12.56
CA GLY A 142 10.51 0.48 12.39
C GLY A 142 10.83 0.98 10.99
N ASN A 143 9.93 1.75 10.39
CA ASN A 143 10.18 2.39 9.11
C ASN A 143 9.44 3.72 8.98
N VAL A 144 9.96 4.57 8.10
CA VAL A 144 9.33 5.79 7.61
C VAL A 144 9.21 5.70 6.11
N GLY A 145 8.02 5.98 5.60
CA GLY A 145 7.68 5.96 4.18
C GLY A 145 7.18 7.32 3.74
N VAL A 146 7.65 7.76 2.57
CA VAL A 146 7.10 8.91 1.86
C VAL A 146 6.49 8.41 0.55
N GLN A 147 5.28 8.85 0.23
CA GLN A 147 4.61 8.58 -1.02
C GLN A 147 4.40 9.92 -1.75
N LEU A 148 4.76 9.94 -3.02
CA LEU A 148 4.70 11.11 -3.89
C LEU A 148 3.91 10.74 -5.14
N GLY A 149 2.98 11.59 -5.54
CA GLY A 149 2.17 11.41 -6.74
C GLY A 149 2.22 12.61 -7.67
N ASP A 150 1.50 12.50 -8.78
CA ASP A 150 1.31 13.61 -9.71
C ASP A 150 0.47 14.72 -9.02
N ASN A 151 0.49 15.94 -9.58
CA ASN A 151 -0.33 17.08 -9.11
C ASN A 151 -0.17 17.49 -7.61
N GLY A 152 0.98 17.18 -7.00
CA GLY A 152 1.30 17.64 -5.64
C GLY A 152 0.84 16.70 -4.51
N TYR A 153 0.44 15.47 -4.83
CA TYR A 153 0.14 14.46 -3.82
C TYR A 153 1.39 14.09 -3.01
N ASN A 154 1.36 14.28 -1.70
CA ASN A 154 2.36 13.76 -0.77
C ASN A 154 1.69 13.10 0.44
N ASP A 155 2.24 11.97 0.87
CA ASP A 155 1.87 11.32 2.11
C ASP A 155 3.14 10.87 2.82
N THR A 156 3.19 11.04 4.14
CA THR A 156 4.32 10.58 4.96
C THR A 156 3.77 9.76 6.10
N ALA A 157 4.18 8.49 6.14
CA ALA A 157 3.74 7.53 7.13
C ALA A 157 4.93 6.97 7.90
N MET A 158 4.74 6.77 9.20
CA MET A 158 5.71 6.09 10.06
C MET A 158 5.05 4.84 10.65
N MET A 159 5.77 3.72 10.63
CA MET A 159 5.30 2.46 11.18
C MET A 159 6.33 1.88 12.14
N VAL A 160 5.84 1.35 13.26
CA VAL A 160 6.64 0.60 14.22
C VAL A 160 5.88 -0.66 14.59
N GLY A 161 6.56 -1.79 14.69
CA GLY A 161 5.94 -3.06 15.05
C GLY A 161 6.84 -3.92 15.92
N LEU A 162 6.20 -4.76 16.72
CA LEU A 162 6.84 -5.76 17.56
C LEU A 162 6.30 -7.14 17.16
N LYS A 163 7.18 -8.12 17.07
CA LYS A 163 6.85 -9.51 16.82
C LYS A 163 7.39 -10.36 17.97
N TYR A 164 6.52 -11.13 18.60
CA TYR A 164 6.88 -12.08 19.65
C TYR A 164 6.53 -13.50 19.21
N LYS A 165 7.43 -14.46 19.44
CA LYS A 165 7.22 -15.89 19.18
C LYS A 165 7.00 -16.60 20.51
N PHE A 166 5.90 -17.33 20.60
CA PHE A 166 5.55 -18.20 21.73
C PHE A 166 5.97 -19.64 21.44
#